data_AF-A0A2H6EAQ0-F1
#
_entry.id   AF-A0A2H6EAQ0-F1
#
_cell.length_a   1.000
_cell.length_b   1.000
_cell.length_c   1.000
_cell.angle_alpha   90.00
_cell.angle_beta   90.00
_cell.angle_gamma   90.00
#
_symmetry.space_group_name_H-M   'P 1'
#
loop_
_entity.id
_entity.type
_entity.pdbx_description
1 polymer ?
#
loop_
_entity_poly.entity_id
_entity_poly.type
_entity_poly.pdbx_seq_one_letter_code
_entity_poly.pdbx_strand_id
1 'polypeptide(L)'
;MTVFRKYGTYLPEPSRVGGFEVDIIARYKNDYAIGVTLNENDFNSGNLIDKLNYLATRHTKYTNKKVMLFLGVPAAYYKQAKLILEQLQPDARKNIKLFQIIDRRLKINKEDMLDKNVLFS
;
A
#
# COMPACT_ATOMS: atom_id res chain seq x y z
N MET A 1 11.81 3.32 19.71
CA MET A 1 13.18 3.81 20.01
C MET A 1 13.85 4.12 18.68
N THR A 2 14.29 5.35 18.50
CA THR A 2 15.00 5.79 17.29
C THR A 2 16.50 5.60 17.53
N VAL A 3 17.18 4.79 16.73
CA VAL A 3 18.61 4.51 16.91
C VAL A 3 19.41 5.61 16.22
N PHE A 4 20.04 6.49 17.01
CA PHE A 4 21.00 7.46 16.49
C PHE A 4 22.29 6.75 16.08
N ARG A 5 22.69 6.88 14.80
CA ARG A 5 24.02 6.48 14.32
C ARG A 5 24.65 7.64 13.55
N LYS A 6 25.98 7.59 13.40
CA LYS A 6 26.86 8.66 12.86
C LYS A 6 26.44 9.26 11.50
N TYR A 7 25.58 8.59 10.72
CA TYR A 7 25.20 8.99 9.35
C TYR A 7 23.70 9.33 9.18
N GLY A 8 22.93 9.43 10.26
CA GLY A 8 21.54 9.90 10.19
C GLY A 8 20.59 9.14 11.11
N THR A 9 19.39 9.72 11.25
CA THR A 9 18.31 9.20 12.09
C THR A 9 17.41 8.31 11.24
N TYR A 10 17.56 6.99 11.36
CA TYR A 10 16.64 6.05 10.72
C TYR A 10 15.28 6.10 11.41
N LEU A 11 14.21 6.18 10.62
CA LEU A 11 12.87 5.97 11.13
C LEU A 11 12.74 4.50 11.53
N PRO A 12 12.28 4.18 12.77
CA PRO A 12 12.07 2.80 13.15
C PRO A 12 11.01 2.16 12.26
N GLU A 13 11.10 0.84 12.09
CA GLU A 13 10.04 0.09 11.42
C GLU A 13 8.70 0.32 12.12
N PRO A 14 7.61 0.39 11.34
CA PRO A 14 6.29 0.60 11.91
C PRO A 14 5.89 -0.57 12.81
N SER A 15 5.30 -0.24 13.95
CA SER A 15 4.77 -1.25 14.87
C SER A 15 3.62 -2.02 14.22
N ARG A 16 3.51 -3.32 14.52
CA ARG A 16 2.34 -4.13 14.14
C ARG A 16 1.05 -3.51 14.66
N VAL A 17 0.02 -3.52 13.82
CA VAL A 17 -1.30 -2.99 14.12
C VAL A 17 -2.27 -4.15 14.33
N GLY A 18 -2.64 -4.41 15.58
CA GLY A 18 -3.60 -5.47 15.94
C GLY A 18 -3.17 -6.87 15.52
N GLY A 19 -1.86 -7.13 15.54
CA GLY A 19 -1.28 -8.40 15.08
C GLY A 19 -0.92 -8.43 13.60
N PHE A 20 -1.41 -7.48 12.80
CA PHE A 20 -1.09 -7.39 11.38
C PHE A 20 0.14 -6.53 11.12
N GLU A 21 0.93 -6.95 10.14
CA GLU A 21 2.04 -6.16 9.61
C GLU A 21 1.52 -5.08 8.66
N VAL A 22 2.12 -3.90 8.80
CA VAL A 22 1.82 -2.70 8.03
C VAL A 22 3.13 -2.14 7.53
N ASP A 23 3.15 -1.61 6.31
CA ASP A 23 4.40 -1.14 5.70
C ASP A 23 4.73 0.29 6.15
N ILE A 24 3.68 1.10 6.36
CA ILE A 24 3.84 2.53 6.64
C ILE A 24 2.76 2.99 7.62
N ILE A 25 3.16 3.78 8.62
CA ILE A 25 2.26 4.57 9.46
C ILE A 25 2.65 6.03 9.30
N ALA A 26 1.71 6.86 8.87
CA ALA A 26 1.96 8.27 8.55
C ALA A 26 0.82 9.18 9.03
N ARG A 27 1.00 10.49 8.84
CA ARG A 27 -0.08 11.48 8.93
C ARG A 27 -0.40 12.02 7.54
N TYR A 28 -1.68 12.03 7.21
CA TYR A 28 -2.20 12.61 5.97
C TYR A 28 -3.27 13.64 6.34
N LYS A 29 -3.06 14.91 5.96
CA LYS A 29 -3.98 16.03 6.27
C LYS A 29 -4.37 16.09 7.76
N ASN A 30 -3.38 15.96 8.64
CA ASN A 30 -3.53 15.95 10.11
C ASN A 30 -4.22 14.72 10.73
N ASP A 31 -4.64 13.74 9.93
CA ASP A 31 -5.20 12.49 10.42
C ASP A 31 -4.21 11.33 10.21
N TYR A 32 -4.38 10.25 11.00
CA TYR A 32 -3.52 9.08 10.87
C TYR A 32 -3.88 8.29 9.62
N ALA A 33 -2.84 7.79 8.94
CA ALA A 33 -2.95 6.95 7.77
C ALA A 33 -2.05 5.73 7.91
N ILE A 34 -2.52 4.61 7.38
CA ILE A 34 -1.80 3.34 7.30
C ILE A 34 -1.61 3.00 5.84
N GLY A 35 -0.40 2.61 5.45
CA GLY A 35 -0.08 2.08 4.13
C GLY A 35 0.18 0.58 4.21
N VAL A 36 -0.45 -0.17 3.32
CA VAL A 36 -0.23 -1.60 3.13
C VAL A 36 -0.12 -1.91 1.65
N THR A 37 0.85 -2.73 1.29
CA THR A 37 1.11 -3.26 -0.04
C THR A 37 0.68 -4.72 -0.06
N LEU A 38 -0.14 -5.10 -1.03
CA LEU A 38 -0.54 -6.50 -1.20
C LEU A 38 0.37 -7.19 -2.20
N ASN A 39 0.92 -8.32 -1.78
CA ASN A 39 1.65 -9.22 -2.64
C ASN A 39 0.76 -10.43 -3.00
N GLU A 40 1.23 -11.24 -3.94
CA GLU A 40 0.52 -12.47 -4.36
C GLU A 40 0.18 -13.38 -3.17
N ASN A 41 1.10 -13.52 -2.22
CA ASN A 41 0.91 -14.33 -1.02
C ASN A 41 -0.26 -13.84 -0.15
N ASP A 42 -0.50 -12.53 -0.06
CA ASP A 42 -1.61 -11.98 0.71
C ASP A 42 -2.95 -12.42 0.12
N PHE A 43 -3.09 -12.47 -1.21
CA PHE A 43 -4.32 -12.91 -1.88
C PHE A 43 -4.63 -14.39 -1.65
N ASN A 44 -3.61 -15.22 -1.45
CA ASN A 44 -3.77 -16.66 -1.21
C ASN A 44 -4.04 -17.00 0.27
N SER A 45 -3.71 -16.08 1.19
CA SER A 45 -3.66 -16.38 2.63
C SER A 45 -5.02 -16.44 3.36
N GLY A 46 -6.15 -16.24 2.67
CA GLY A 46 -7.51 -16.31 3.26
C GLY A 46 -7.86 -15.22 4.27
N ASN A 47 -6.89 -14.71 5.03
CA ASN A 47 -7.05 -13.73 6.11
C ASN A 47 -7.04 -12.27 5.64
N LEU A 48 -6.97 -12.03 4.32
CA LEU A 48 -6.85 -10.70 3.75
C LEU A 48 -8.08 -9.82 4.04
N ILE A 49 -9.28 -10.40 3.99
CA ILE A 49 -10.53 -9.66 4.25
C ILE A 49 -10.57 -9.18 5.70
N ASP A 50 -10.20 -10.03 6.65
CA ASP A 50 -10.17 -9.69 8.07
C ASP A 50 -9.10 -8.65 8.37
N LYS A 51 -7.91 -8.78 7.77
CA LYS A 51 -6.84 -7.77 7.84
C LYS A 51 -7.33 -6.41 7.36
N LEU A 52 -7.97 -6.35 6.18
CA LEU A 52 -8.45 -5.09 5.61
C LEU A 52 -9.60 -4.49 6.43
N ASN A 53 -10.56 -5.30 6.88
CA ASN A 53 -11.65 -4.84 7.73
C ASN A 53 -11.13 -4.30 9.06
N TYR A 54 -10.21 -5.01 9.71
CA TYR A 54 -9.62 -4.58 10.98
C TYR A 54 -8.87 -3.26 10.83
N LEU A 55 -8.05 -3.12 9.78
CA LEU A 55 -7.26 -1.92 9.55
C LEU A 55 -8.13 -0.72 9.17
N ALA A 56 -9.16 -0.92 8.36
CA ALA A 56 -10.02 0.15 7.85
C ALA A 56 -11.10 0.63 8.84
N THR A 57 -11.48 -0.19 9.83
CA THR A 57 -12.43 0.19 10.89
C THR A 57 -11.75 0.82 12.11
N ARG A 58 -10.42 0.93 12.08
CA ARG A 58 -9.65 1.39 13.23
C ARG A 58 -9.83 2.88 13.49
N HIS A 59 -9.92 3.21 14.77
CA HIS A 59 -9.95 4.57 15.27
C HIS A 59 -8.70 4.86 16.09
N THR A 60 -8.29 6.12 16.14
CA THR A 60 -7.18 6.56 16.98
C THR A 60 -7.54 6.40 18.46
N LYS A 61 -6.59 5.89 19.26
CA LYS A 61 -6.82 5.54 20.67
C LYS A 61 -7.37 6.69 21.53
N TYR A 62 -7.00 7.93 21.22
CA TYR A 62 -7.31 9.10 22.06
C TYR A 62 -8.30 10.08 21.45
N THR A 63 -8.31 10.20 20.12
CA THR A 63 -9.14 11.21 19.42
C THR A 63 -10.34 10.60 18.70
N ASN A 64 -10.49 9.27 18.75
CA ASN A 64 -11.55 8.50 18.06
C ASN A 64 -11.73 8.89 16.59
N LYS A 65 -10.65 9.35 15.95
CA LYS A 65 -10.66 9.73 14.55
C LYS A 65 -10.45 8.48 13.71
N LYS A 66 -11.16 8.39 12.58
CA LYS A 66 -11.01 7.30 11.62
C LYS A 66 -9.60 7.33 11.02
N VAL A 67 -8.99 6.15 10.92
CA VAL A 67 -7.70 5.98 10.27
C VAL A 67 -7.93 5.64 8.80
N MET A 68 -7.25 6.35 7.90
CA MET A 68 -7.34 6.04 6.47
C MET A 68 -6.38 4.90 6.09
N LEU A 69 -6.87 3.95 5.30
CA LEU A 69 -6.06 2.86 4.77
C LEU A 69 -5.72 3.11 3.30
N PHE A 70 -4.43 3.15 3.00
CA PHE A 70 -3.89 3.22 1.65
C PHE A 70 -3.43 1.81 1.25
N LEU A 71 -4.04 1.29 0.20
CA LEU A 71 -3.80 -0.07 -0.28
C LEU A 71 -3.09 -0.02 -1.63
N GLY A 72 -1.81 -0.38 -1.65
CA GLY A 72 -1.02 -0.53 -2.87
C GLY A 72 -1.14 -1.95 -3.42
N VAL A 73 -1.47 -2.09 -4.70
CA VAL A 73 -1.61 -3.41 -5.35
C VAL A 73 -0.90 -3.42 -6.69
N PRO A 74 -0.12 -4.46 -7.02
CA PRO A 74 0.44 -4.64 -8.34
C PRO A 74 -0.63 -4.66 -9.43
N ALA A 75 -0.30 -4.16 -10.62
CA ALA A 75 -1.25 -4.08 -11.73
C ALA A 75 -1.95 -5.40 -12.08
N ALA A 76 -1.26 -6.54 -11.93
CA ALA A 76 -1.82 -7.87 -12.20
C ALA A 76 -3.02 -8.20 -11.30
N TYR A 77 -2.97 -7.82 -10.03
CA TYR A 77 -3.98 -8.19 -9.03
C TYR A 77 -4.98 -7.06 -8.73
N TYR A 78 -4.89 -5.93 -9.42
CA TYR A 78 -5.74 -4.76 -9.17
C TYR A 78 -7.24 -5.07 -9.31
N LYS A 79 -7.63 -5.86 -10.34
CA LYS A 79 -9.02 -6.27 -10.53
C LYS A 79 -9.52 -7.17 -9.39
N GLN A 80 -8.70 -8.12 -8.96
CA GLN A 80 -9.01 -9.02 -7.86
C GLN A 80 -9.15 -8.26 -6.54
N ALA A 81 -8.23 -7.33 -6.26
CA ALA A 81 -8.33 -6.46 -5.09
C ALA A 81 -9.63 -5.64 -5.09
N LYS A 82 -10.06 -5.12 -6.25
CA LYS A 82 -11.32 -4.38 -6.35
C LYS A 82 -12.53 -5.24 -6.00
N LEU A 83 -12.58 -6.50 -6.45
CA LEU A 83 -13.64 -7.45 -6.10
C LEU A 83 -13.65 -7.75 -4.60
N ILE A 84 -12.49 -7.94 -3.99
CA ILE A 84 -12.37 -8.15 -2.54
C ILE A 84 -12.90 -6.92 -1.77
N LEU A 85 -12.57 -5.71 -2.22
CA LEU A 85 -13.09 -4.47 -1.61
C LEU A 85 -14.61 -4.32 -1.70
N GLU A 86 -15.27 -5.00 -2.63
CA GLU A 86 -16.74 -5.01 -2.71
C GLU A 86 -17.39 -5.95 -1.69
N GLN A 87 -16.65 -6.95 -1.22
CA GLN A 87 -17.09 -7.87 -0.16
C GLN A 87 -16.92 -7.29 1.25
N LEU A 88 -16.16 -6.20 1.39
CA LEU A 88 -15.93 -5.55 2.66
C LEU A 88 -17.15 -4.77 3.16
N GLN A 89 -17.20 -4.55 4.48
CA GLN A 89 -18.26 -3.73 5.07
C GLN A 89 -18.25 -2.30 4.51
N PRO A 90 -19.43 -1.67 4.35
CA PRO A 90 -19.56 -0.35 3.72
C PRO A 90 -18.78 0.75 4.46
N ASP A 91 -18.65 0.64 5.79
CA ASP A 91 -17.87 1.59 6.58
C ASP A 91 -16.36 1.45 6.40
N ALA A 92 -15.88 0.20 6.26
CA ALA A 92 -14.48 -0.08 5.96
C ALA A 92 -14.12 0.44 4.55
N ARG A 93 -14.98 0.17 3.56
CA ARG A 93 -14.76 0.55 2.16
C ARG A 93 -14.56 2.06 1.96
N LYS A 94 -15.27 2.91 2.71
CA LYS A 94 -15.14 4.38 2.65
C LYS A 94 -13.76 4.88 3.10
N ASN A 95 -13.09 4.14 3.98
CA ASN A 95 -11.80 4.53 4.54
C ASN A 95 -10.61 3.97 3.74
N ILE A 96 -10.87 3.12 2.73
CA ILE A 96 -9.83 2.49 1.92
C ILE A 96 -9.64 3.25 0.61
N LYS A 97 -8.39 3.56 0.29
CA LYS A 97 -7.97 4.08 -1.03
C LYS A 97 -7.06 3.08 -1.71
N LEU A 98 -7.52 2.54 -2.84
CA LEU A 98 -6.78 1.59 -3.65
C LEU A 98 -5.87 2.33 -4.65
N PHE A 99 -4.62 1.93 -4.73
CA PHE A 99 -3.62 2.45 -5.65
C PHE A 99 -3.00 1.31 -6.45
N GLN A 100 -2.91 1.50 -7.76
CA GLN A 100 -2.20 0.59 -8.63
C GLN A 100 -0.71 0.93 -8.64
N ILE A 101 0.13 -0.03 -8.29
CA ILE A 101 1.58 0.09 -8.41
C ILE A 101 1.96 -0.37 -9.81
N ILE A 102 2.46 0.57 -10.61
CA ILE A 102 2.96 0.32 -11.96
C ILE A 102 4.47 0.46 -11.91
N ASP A 103 5.19 -0.63 -12.15
CA ASP A 103 6.64 -0.56 -12.24
C ASP A 103 7.04 0.13 -13.56
N ARG A 104 7.66 1.30 -13.45
CA ARG A 104 8.05 2.11 -14.61
C ARG A 104 9.25 1.48 -15.34
N ARG A 105 10.01 0.57 -14.70
CA ARG A 105 11.16 -0.11 -15.31
C ARG A 105 10.78 -1.07 -16.44
N LEU A 106 9.52 -1.51 -16.51
CA LEU A 106 9.02 -2.35 -17.61
C LEU A 106 8.70 -1.55 -18.89
N LYS A 107 8.75 -0.20 -18.87
CA LYS A 107 8.41 0.63 -20.03
C LYS A 107 9.60 1.05 -20.91
N ILE A 108 10.81 0.63 -20.59
CA ILE A 108 12.04 1.15 -21.24
C ILE A 108 12.27 0.55 -22.65
N ASN A 109 11.59 -0.53 -23.07
CA ASN A 109 12.04 -1.31 -24.24
C ASN A 109 11.19 -1.23 -25.51
N LYS A 110 10.61 -0.07 -25.87
CA LYS A 110 9.99 0.08 -27.21
C LYS A 110 10.41 1.30 -28.00
N GLU A 111 10.81 2.40 -27.36
CA GLU A 111 11.22 3.60 -28.08
C GLU A 111 12.73 3.57 -28.40
N ASP A 112 13.58 3.08 -27.49
CA ASP A 112 15.05 2.98 -27.68
C ASP A 112 15.51 2.00 -28.78
N MET A 113 14.61 1.17 -29.34
CA MET A 113 14.96 0.25 -30.45
C MET A 113 14.69 0.84 -31.84
N LEU A 114 13.87 1.90 -31.96
CA LEU A 114 13.57 2.52 -33.25
C LEU A 114 14.67 3.49 -33.71
N ASP A 115 15.36 4.15 -32.77
CA ASP A 115 16.41 5.12 -33.08
C ASP A 115 17.78 4.51 -33.42
N LYS A 116 17.94 3.19 -33.29
CA LYS A 116 19.21 2.50 -33.63
C LYS A 116 19.31 2.01 -35.08
N ASN A 117 18.26 2.17 -35.88
CA ASN A 117 18.21 1.66 -37.26
C ASN A 117 18.58 2.70 -38.34
N VAL A 118 19.03 3.90 -37.98
CA VAL A 118 19.57 4.86 -38.96
C VAL A 118 21.05 5.08 -38.66
N LEU A 119 21.90 4.28 -39.29
CA LEU A 119 23.35 4.42 -39.16
C LEU A 119 24.05 4.86 -40.44
N PHE A 120 23.40 4.85 -41.62
CA PHE A 120 23.96 5.50 -42.82
C PHE A 120 22.84 5.92 -43.79
N SER A 121 22.81 7.22 -44.11
CA SER A 121 22.26 7.82 -45.35
C SER A 121 23.22 8.91 -45.79
#